data_AF-A0A7J4SGL6-F1
#
_entry.id   AF-A0A7J4SGL6-F1
#
_cell.length_a   1.000
_cell.length_b   1.000
_cell.length_c   1.000
_cell.angle_alpha   90.00
_cell.angle_beta   90.00
_cell.angle_gamma   90.00
#
_symmetry.space_group_name_H-M   'P 1'
#
loop_
_entity.id
_entity.type
_entity.pdbx_description
1 polymer ?
#
loop_
_entity_poly.entity_id
_entity_poly.type
_entity_poly.pdbx_seq_one_letter_code
_entity_poly.pdbx_strand_id
1 'polypeptide(L)'
;MAEQESMVPVAAIVCFLLGVTSLILLNRSKNRMWMDRLAGYMLGWCLVFFGLRYAAVSVRDTSWWQAADITSQFDIFQYLFFSFTIAAFAIVAIFPFIYPYPIFQKSSTIKLVAPVTFFLGLVIVISMMLTEYKYVGFWQILFTPSFIILIPIYFRFLSEEMLEGDDTARRMSLAAGIILIAFFGQQMTWWLAQLISINDEFVARFAIEAGVGSHSYVPNWIGYTVTNSLGTIAILSLAAGETWRANKKGINGFTIVIFLILGVGLISGIADFAVLDIVDSCMYTVCESFPESYNIWYKFTTEALLLLFTPLMVMYILLHFDVIDSEAEQNQWMTRIIVILMLLIVSSTMIELLQSFLPVSSMISSAILAMVVAIFIGWEERIMNALIGEGESISKKLSSLNELHEPDISESEIQLFSKSMGVLTAIIFILCFLYSSIVS
;
A
#
# COMPACT_ATOMS: atom_id res chain seq x y z
N MET A 1 14.41 27.78 -9.35
CA MET A 1 14.46 26.62 -8.44
C MET A 1 13.04 26.39 -8.00
N ALA A 2 12.36 25.41 -8.59
CA ALA A 2 11.04 25.00 -8.10
C ALA A 2 11.28 24.29 -6.76
N GLU A 3 10.72 24.80 -5.67
CA GLU A 3 10.62 24.03 -4.43
C GLU A 3 9.91 22.73 -4.79
N GLN A 4 10.57 21.61 -4.52
CA GLN A 4 10.03 20.29 -4.79
C GLN A 4 8.92 20.05 -3.75
N GLU A 5 7.67 20.41 -4.10
CA GLU A 5 6.52 20.21 -3.21
C GLU A 5 6.40 18.72 -2.85
N SER A 6 6.35 18.44 -1.54
CA SER A 6 6.22 17.09 -1.02
C SER A 6 4.87 16.51 -1.43
N MET A 7 4.85 15.29 -1.98
CA MET A 7 3.62 14.58 -2.36
C MET A 7 2.85 14.01 -1.15
N VAL A 8 3.48 14.02 0.02
CA VAL A 8 2.97 13.39 1.25
C VAL A 8 1.65 14.01 1.75
N PRO A 9 1.46 15.34 1.76
CA PRO A 9 0.20 15.95 2.20
C PRO A 9 -0.98 15.59 1.28
N VAL A 10 -0.73 15.53 -0.03
CA VAL A 10 -1.74 15.10 -1.00
C VAL A 10 -2.14 13.66 -0.71
N ALA A 11 -1.16 12.76 -0.56
CA ALA A 11 -1.40 11.35 -0.23
C ALA A 11 -2.16 11.17 1.11
N ALA A 12 -1.88 12.02 2.11
CA ALA A 12 -2.58 12.00 3.40
C ALA A 12 -4.07 12.26 3.25
N ILE A 13 -4.44 13.34 2.55
CA ILE A 13 -5.83 13.73 2.31
C ILE A 13 -6.55 12.66 1.48
N VAL A 14 -5.89 12.18 0.42
CA VAL A 14 -6.41 11.13 -0.48
C VAL A 14 -6.75 9.87 0.29
N CYS A 15 -5.77 9.28 0.98
CA CYS A 15 -5.95 8.02 1.69
C CYS A 15 -7.02 8.16 2.78
N PHE A 16 -7.02 9.27 3.51
CA PHE A 16 -8.00 9.51 4.57
C PHE A 16 -9.42 9.65 4.02
N LEU A 17 -9.64 10.50 3.01
CA LEU A 17 -10.96 10.70 2.42
C LEU A 17 -11.49 9.42 1.74
N LEU A 18 -10.65 8.73 0.97
CA LEU A 18 -11.02 7.47 0.33
C LEU A 18 -11.34 6.38 1.36
N GLY A 19 -10.56 6.29 2.44
CA GLY A 19 -10.80 5.35 3.54
C GLY A 19 -12.14 5.62 4.24
N VAL A 20 -12.39 6.87 4.66
CA VAL A 20 -13.63 7.25 5.36
C VAL A 20 -14.85 7.07 4.46
N THR A 21 -14.78 7.50 3.20
CA THR A 21 -15.90 7.35 2.26
C THR A 21 -16.20 5.88 1.95
N SER A 22 -15.18 5.05 1.80
CA SER A 22 -15.34 3.59 1.65
C SER A 22 -16.05 2.97 2.85
N LEU A 23 -15.67 3.36 4.08
CA LEU A 23 -16.33 2.88 5.31
C LEU A 23 -17.80 3.32 5.40
N ILE A 24 -18.12 4.54 4.95
CA ILE A 24 -19.51 5.03 4.89
C ILE A 24 -20.33 4.23 3.88
N LEU A 25 -19.78 3.98 2.68
CA LEU A 25 -20.45 3.18 1.65
C LEU A 25 -20.71 1.75 2.10
N LEU A 26 -19.71 1.11 2.72
CA LEU A 26 -19.83 -0.25 3.26
C LEU A 26 -20.90 -0.37 4.35
N ASN A 27 -21.11 0.68 5.13
CA ASN A 27 -22.16 0.71 6.14
C ASN A 27 -23.56 0.83 5.52
N ARG A 28 -23.67 1.35 4.29
CA ARG A 28 -24.91 1.43 3.52
C ARG A 28 -25.19 0.16 2.71
N SER A 29 -24.15 -0.53 2.22
CA SER A 29 -24.26 -1.75 1.42
C SER A 29 -24.42 -3.01 2.29
N LYS A 30 -25.60 -3.19 2.88
CA LYS A 30 -25.89 -4.30 3.81
C LYS A 30 -26.05 -5.68 3.14
N ASN A 31 -26.41 -5.71 1.85
CA ASN A 31 -26.76 -6.95 1.13
C ASN A 31 -25.56 -7.71 0.55
N ARG A 32 -24.33 -7.32 0.89
CA ARG A 32 -23.11 -7.98 0.42
C ARG A 32 -22.71 -9.16 1.30
N MET A 33 -22.06 -10.15 0.70
CA MET A 33 -21.55 -11.30 1.44
C MET A 33 -20.53 -10.89 2.51
N TRP A 34 -20.45 -11.70 3.57
CA TRP A 34 -19.61 -11.41 4.74
C TRP A 34 -18.15 -11.14 4.37
N MET A 35 -17.61 -11.91 3.40
CA MET A 35 -16.22 -11.83 2.96
C MET A 35 -15.91 -10.46 2.35
N ASP A 36 -16.73 -10.00 1.40
CA ASP A 36 -16.56 -8.70 0.74
C ASP A 36 -16.71 -7.57 1.76
N ARG A 37 -17.71 -7.66 2.64
CA ARG A 37 -17.91 -6.62 3.66
C ARG A 37 -16.72 -6.50 4.61
N LEU A 38 -16.20 -7.64 5.09
CA LEU A 38 -15.06 -7.65 6.00
C LEU A 38 -13.78 -7.17 5.28
N ALA A 39 -13.53 -7.64 4.06
CA ALA A 39 -12.42 -7.17 3.23
C ALA A 39 -12.50 -5.66 2.99
N GLY A 40 -13.70 -5.15 2.68
CA GLY A 40 -13.95 -3.73 2.52
C GLY A 40 -13.64 -2.93 3.80
N TYR A 41 -14.08 -3.39 4.97
CA TYR A 41 -13.77 -2.72 6.23
C TYR A 41 -12.27 -2.72 6.52
N MET A 42 -11.57 -3.83 6.23
CA MET A 42 -10.10 -3.92 6.38
C MET A 42 -9.38 -2.93 5.46
N LEU A 43 -9.72 -2.92 4.17
CA LEU A 43 -9.13 -1.99 3.19
C LEU A 43 -9.43 -0.53 3.55
N GLY A 44 -10.67 -0.22 3.93
CA GLY A 44 -11.08 1.13 4.34
C GLY A 44 -10.29 1.64 5.55
N TRP A 45 -10.13 0.81 6.61
CA TRP A 45 -9.31 1.17 7.77
C TRP A 45 -7.82 1.22 7.46
N CYS A 46 -7.32 0.37 6.57
CA CYS A 46 -5.93 0.44 6.12
C CYS A 46 -5.64 1.79 5.44
N LEU A 47 -6.54 2.28 4.58
CA LEU A 47 -6.45 3.60 3.97
C LEU A 47 -6.54 4.73 5.00
N VAL A 48 -7.41 4.62 6.00
CA VAL A 48 -7.47 5.60 7.10
C VAL A 48 -6.15 5.66 7.85
N PHE A 49 -5.55 4.52 8.21
CA PHE A 49 -4.25 4.50 8.89
C PHE A 49 -3.11 5.04 8.02
N PHE A 50 -3.10 4.75 6.71
CA PHE A 50 -2.16 5.39 5.79
C PHE A 50 -2.40 6.91 5.68
N GLY A 51 -3.65 7.37 5.64
CA GLY A 51 -3.95 8.80 5.64
C GLY A 51 -3.43 9.50 6.90
N LEU A 52 -3.69 8.91 8.08
CA LEU A 52 -3.24 9.45 9.36
C LEU A 52 -1.72 9.42 9.52
N ARG A 53 -1.03 8.38 9.04
CA ARG A 53 0.44 8.33 9.09
C ARG A 53 1.07 9.42 8.20
N TYR A 54 0.54 9.62 6.99
CA TYR A 54 1.06 10.65 6.08
C TYR A 54 0.76 12.05 6.62
N ALA A 55 -0.42 12.25 7.21
CA ALA A 55 -0.76 13.51 7.87
C ALA A 55 0.23 13.85 9.00
N ALA A 56 0.63 12.86 9.79
CA ALA A 56 1.63 13.05 10.85
C ALA A 56 2.98 13.53 10.29
N VAL A 57 3.46 12.94 9.19
CA VAL A 57 4.69 13.39 8.51
C VAL A 57 4.53 14.80 7.95
N SER A 58 3.42 15.09 7.27
CA SER A 58 3.18 16.42 6.68
C SER A 58 3.14 17.53 7.73
N VAL A 59 2.52 17.28 8.88
CA VAL A 59 2.50 18.27 9.98
C VAL A 59 3.89 18.46 10.57
N ARG A 60 4.66 17.37 10.76
CA ARG A 60 6.03 17.47 11.25
C ARG A 60 6.94 18.28 10.33
N ASP A 61 6.78 18.11 9.02
CA ASP A 61 7.63 18.76 8.03
C ASP A 61 7.27 20.25 7.79
N THR A 62 6.16 20.76 8.36
CA THR A 62 5.85 22.20 8.31
C THR A 62 6.77 23.02 9.21
N SER A 63 7.28 24.12 8.66
CA SER A 63 8.35 24.99 9.18
C SER A 63 8.17 25.57 10.59
N TRP A 64 6.98 25.47 11.19
CA TRP A 64 6.71 25.97 12.54
C TRP A 64 7.44 25.18 13.62
N TRP A 65 7.69 23.88 13.40
CA TRP A 65 8.43 23.02 14.34
C TRP A 65 9.96 23.20 14.22
N GLN A 66 10.47 23.45 13.01
CA GLN A 66 11.89 23.74 12.78
C GLN A 66 12.32 25.09 13.39
N ALA A 67 11.41 26.06 13.50
CA ALA A 67 11.69 27.37 14.09
C ALA A 67 11.71 27.37 15.63
N ALA A 68 11.22 26.31 16.28
CA ALA A 68 11.04 26.26 17.73
C ALA A 68 12.25 25.68 18.51
N ASP A 69 13.33 25.29 17.83
CA ASP A 69 14.55 24.70 18.44
C ASP A 69 14.22 23.50 19.37
N ILE A 70 13.10 22.81 19.10
CA ILE A 70 12.70 21.59 19.81
C ILE A 70 13.56 20.47 19.24
N THR A 71 14.73 20.33 19.85
CA THR A 71 15.77 19.34 19.57
C THR A 71 15.43 17.94 20.08
N SER A 72 14.18 17.66 20.48
CA SER A 72 13.81 16.31 20.90
C SER A 72 13.75 15.41 19.66
N GLN A 73 14.59 14.37 19.67
CA GLN A 73 14.73 13.39 18.58
C GLN A 73 13.44 12.59 18.27
N PHE A 74 12.36 12.79 19.03
CA PHE A 74 11.05 12.18 18.82
C PHE A 74 9.91 13.06 19.34
N ASP A 75 9.19 13.71 18.41
CA ASP A 75 7.97 14.46 18.68
C ASP A 75 6.71 13.58 18.50
N ILE A 76 5.56 13.99 19.05
CA ILE A 76 4.27 13.28 19.00
C ILE A 76 3.93 12.78 17.59
N PHE A 77 4.24 13.56 16.56
CA PHE A 77 3.97 13.22 15.16
C PHE A 77 4.81 12.05 14.65
N GLN A 78 6.03 11.89 15.13
CA GLN A 78 6.87 10.74 14.78
C GLN A 78 6.31 9.45 15.40
N TYR A 79 5.84 9.52 16.65
CA TYR A 79 5.16 8.40 17.30
C TYR A 79 3.84 8.04 16.61
N LEU A 80 3.07 9.04 16.16
CA LEU A 80 1.85 8.81 15.37
C LEU A 80 2.17 8.14 14.03
N PHE A 81 3.21 8.59 13.31
CA PHE A 81 3.64 7.99 12.05
C PHE A 81 3.92 6.49 12.20
N PHE A 82 4.75 6.11 13.18
CA PHE A 82 5.09 4.70 13.38
C PHE A 82 3.91 3.88 13.91
N SER A 83 3.11 4.44 14.83
CA SER A 83 1.98 3.70 15.43
C SER A 83 0.87 3.41 14.42
N PHE A 84 0.53 4.37 13.56
CA PHE A 84 -0.43 4.13 12.47
C PHE A 84 0.12 3.19 11.40
N THR A 85 1.43 3.22 11.14
CA THR A 85 2.08 2.25 10.26
C THR A 85 1.91 0.83 10.80
N ILE A 86 2.17 0.60 12.10
CA ILE A 86 1.99 -0.70 12.75
C ILE A 86 0.52 -1.16 12.71
N ALA A 87 -0.42 -0.25 12.95
CA ALA A 87 -1.85 -0.57 12.88
C ALA A 87 -2.27 -1.01 11.47
N ALA A 88 -1.76 -0.35 10.42
CA ALA A 88 -1.96 -0.77 9.04
C ALA A 88 -1.33 -2.16 8.78
N PHE A 89 -0.11 -2.41 9.27
CA PHE A 89 0.58 -3.69 9.09
C PHE A 89 -0.18 -4.85 9.73
N ALA A 90 -0.79 -4.63 10.90
CA ALA A 90 -1.63 -5.63 11.56
C ALA A 90 -2.85 -6.02 10.70
N ILE A 91 -3.45 -5.06 9.99
CA ILE A 91 -4.54 -5.34 9.03
C ILE A 91 -4.00 -6.14 7.84
N VAL A 92 -2.92 -5.68 7.21
CA VAL A 92 -2.33 -6.30 6.02
C VAL A 92 -1.84 -7.73 6.29
N ALA A 93 -1.40 -8.03 7.50
CA ALA A 93 -1.00 -9.37 7.92
C ALA A 93 -2.19 -10.37 7.96
N ILE A 94 -3.38 -9.89 8.32
CA ILE A 94 -4.58 -10.73 8.51
C ILE A 94 -5.45 -10.75 7.24
N PHE A 95 -5.37 -9.71 6.42
CA PHE A 95 -6.13 -9.57 5.17
C PHE A 95 -6.10 -10.79 4.22
N PRO A 96 -4.95 -11.43 3.97
CA PRO A 96 -4.83 -12.57 3.04
C PRO A 96 -5.64 -13.80 3.47
N PHE A 97 -5.92 -13.93 4.78
CA PHE A 97 -6.71 -15.04 5.30
C PHE A 97 -8.21 -14.90 4.99
N ILE A 98 -8.64 -13.72 4.55
CA ILE A 98 -10.05 -13.38 4.28
C ILE A 98 -10.27 -13.13 2.79
N TYR A 99 -9.33 -12.49 2.10
CA TYR A 99 -9.49 -12.08 0.71
C TYR A 99 -8.17 -12.22 -0.09
N PRO A 100 -8.20 -12.67 -1.36
CA PRO A 100 -9.37 -12.94 -2.21
C PRO A 100 -9.93 -14.36 -2.04
N TYR A 101 -9.22 -15.23 -1.33
CA TYR A 101 -9.67 -16.58 -1.01
C TYR A 101 -9.73 -16.75 0.51
N PRO A 102 -10.91 -16.92 1.12
CA PRO A 102 -11.04 -16.97 2.56
C PRO A 102 -10.57 -18.33 3.07
N ILE A 103 -9.43 -18.34 3.76
CA ILE A 103 -8.97 -19.48 4.56
C ILE A 103 -9.79 -19.56 5.84
N PHE A 104 -10.15 -18.40 6.40
CA PHE A 104 -11.01 -18.31 7.58
C PHE A 104 -12.48 -18.33 7.19
N GLN A 105 -13.09 -19.52 7.18
CA GLN A 105 -14.50 -19.68 6.81
C GLN A 105 -15.42 -20.02 7.98
N LYS A 106 -14.87 -20.48 9.12
CA LYS A 106 -15.67 -20.83 10.30
C LYS A 106 -16.13 -19.56 11.02
N SER A 107 -17.40 -19.54 11.46
CA SER A 107 -17.97 -18.43 12.25
C SER A 107 -17.09 -18.04 13.44
N SER A 108 -16.56 -19.01 14.19
CA SER A 108 -15.63 -18.74 15.30
C SER A 108 -14.34 -18.04 14.87
N THR A 109 -13.78 -18.39 13.71
CA THR A 109 -12.51 -17.81 13.25
C THR A 109 -12.72 -16.40 12.73
N ILE A 110 -13.84 -16.15 12.05
CA ILE A 110 -14.18 -14.82 11.53
C ILE A 110 -14.46 -13.85 12.69
N LYS A 111 -15.16 -14.30 13.75
CA LYS A 111 -15.37 -13.49 14.97
C LYS A 111 -14.07 -13.12 15.68
N LEU A 112 -13.02 -13.93 15.53
CA LEU A 112 -11.70 -13.65 16.10
C LEU A 112 -10.88 -12.63 15.31
N VAL A 113 -11.23 -12.33 14.05
CA VAL A 113 -10.48 -11.38 13.22
C VAL A 113 -10.37 -10.01 13.89
N ALA A 114 -11.51 -9.41 14.27
CA ALA A 114 -11.55 -8.10 14.92
C ALA A 114 -10.71 -8.00 16.21
N PRO A 115 -10.90 -8.87 17.23
CA PRO A 115 -10.09 -8.81 18.43
C PRO A 115 -8.63 -9.13 18.17
N VAL A 116 -8.29 -10.11 17.31
CA VAL A 116 -6.89 -10.44 17.02
C VAL A 116 -6.16 -9.28 16.34
N THR A 117 -6.76 -8.64 15.32
CA THR A 117 -6.16 -7.45 14.68
C THR A 117 -5.97 -6.32 15.68
N PHE A 118 -6.97 -6.06 16.53
CA PHE A 118 -6.92 -5.03 17.56
C PHE A 118 -5.79 -5.29 18.58
N PHE A 119 -5.74 -6.49 19.15
CA PHE A 119 -4.73 -6.87 20.14
C PHE A 119 -3.33 -6.89 19.54
N LEU A 120 -3.16 -7.42 18.33
CA LEU A 120 -1.89 -7.42 17.62
C LEU A 120 -1.38 -5.98 17.43
N GLY A 121 -2.21 -5.10 16.89
CA GLY A 121 -1.86 -3.69 16.70
C GLY A 121 -1.51 -2.99 18.03
N LEU A 122 -2.34 -3.15 19.06
CA LEU A 122 -2.14 -2.51 20.35
C LEU A 122 -0.86 -2.99 21.06
N VAL A 123 -0.63 -4.30 21.13
CA VAL A 123 0.54 -4.88 21.80
C VAL A 123 1.83 -4.44 21.12
N ILE A 124 1.85 -4.40 19.79
CA ILE A 124 3.04 -3.96 19.05
C ILE A 124 3.27 -2.47 19.25
N VAL A 125 2.24 -1.63 19.17
CA VAL A 125 2.38 -0.19 19.42
C VAL A 125 2.95 0.08 20.81
N ILE A 126 2.40 -0.57 21.85
CA ILE A 126 2.90 -0.43 23.22
C ILE A 126 4.35 -0.91 23.34
N SER A 127 4.67 -2.07 22.76
CA SER A 127 6.04 -2.62 22.75
C SER A 127 7.03 -1.68 22.05
N MET A 128 6.61 -1.05 20.94
CA MET A 128 7.43 -0.08 20.22
C MET A 128 7.61 1.23 20.99
N MET A 129 6.59 1.71 21.69
CA MET A 129 6.76 2.84 22.60
C MET A 129 7.77 2.53 23.70
N LEU A 130 7.66 1.37 24.36
CA LEU A 130 8.61 0.95 25.41
C LEU A 130 10.05 0.79 24.91
N THR A 131 10.25 0.60 23.61
CA THR A 131 11.58 0.44 22.98
C THR A 131 11.99 1.66 22.17
N GLU A 132 11.28 2.79 22.29
CA GLU A 132 11.55 4.02 21.54
C GLU A 132 11.64 3.77 20.02
N TYR A 133 10.85 2.83 19.51
CA TYR A 133 10.79 2.42 18.11
C TYR A 133 12.12 1.90 17.52
N LYS A 134 13.08 1.51 18.37
CA LYS A 134 14.39 0.94 17.98
C LYS A 134 14.29 -0.28 17.04
N TYR A 135 13.18 -1.00 17.09
CA TYR A 135 12.94 -2.25 16.37
C TYR A 135 11.80 -2.15 15.33
N VAL A 136 11.48 -0.95 14.84
CA VAL A 136 10.33 -0.75 13.95
C VAL A 136 10.43 -1.55 12.64
N GLY A 137 11.63 -1.74 12.10
CA GLY A 137 11.88 -2.52 10.88
C GLY A 137 11.60 -4.01 11.07
N PHE A 138 11.82 -4.56 12.27
CA PHE A 138 11.59 -5.98 12.57
C PHE A 138 10.13 -6.40 12.29
N TRP A 139 9.16 -5.53 12.59
CA TRP A 139 7.73 -5.84 12.45
C TRP A 139 7.24 -5.98 11.02
N GLN A 140 8.07 -5.64 10.01
CA GLN A 140 7.73 -5.95 8.62
C GLN A 140 7.62 -7.45 8.36
N ILE A 141 8.19 -8.30 9.23
CA ILE A 141 8.01 -9.75 9.17
C ILE A 141 6.53 -10.17 9.24
N LEU A 142 5.65 -9.32 9.77
CA LEU A 142 4.20 -9.55 9.78
C LEU A 142 3.59 -9.63 8.38
N PHE A 143 4.28 -9.17 7.34
CA PHE A 143 3.86 -9.32 5.95
C PHE A 143 4.08 -10.73 5.38
N THR A 144 4.86 -11.56 6.06
CA THR A 144 5.19 -12.92 5.62
C THR A 144 3.95 -13.76 5.24
N PRO A 145 2.86 -13.80 6.06
CA PRO A 145 1.65 -14.54 5.70
C PRO A 145 1.04 -14.07 4.37
N SER A 146 1.10 -12.77 4.07
CA SER A 146 0.56 -12.21 2.83
C SER A 146 1.23 -12.78 1.60
N PHE A 147 2.55 -12.92 1.61
CA PHE A 147 3.27 -13.55 0.51
C PHE A 147 3.01 -15.06 0.44
N ILE A 148 3.08 -15.76 1.57
CA ILE A 148 2.89 -17.22 1.64
C ILE A 148 1.50 -17.64 1.18
N ILE A 149 0.48 -16.79 1.37
CA ILE A 149 -0.90 -17.10 1.00
C ILE A 149 -1.23 -16.62 -0.42
N LEU A 150 -0.90 -15.37 -0.75
CA LEU A 150 -1.33 -14.77 -2.03
C LEU A 150 -0.59 -15.35 -3.24
N ILE A 151 0.70 -15.71 -3.10
CA ILE A 151 1.47 -16.28 -4.22
C ILE A 151 0.89 -17.65 -4.65
N PRO A 152 0.65 -18.61 -3.74
CA PRO A 152 -0.01 -19.86 -4.12
C PRO A 152 -1.42 -19.69 -4.64
N ILE A 153 -2.21 -18.77 -4.08
CA ILE A 153 -3.55 -18.44 -4.59
C ILE A 153 -3.45 -17.96 -6.04
N TYR A 154 -2.52 -17.05 -6.34
CA TYR A 154 -2.28 -16.57 -7.69
C TYR A 154 -1.97 -17.73 -8.65
N PHE A 155 -1.03 -18.62 -8.29
CA PHE A 155 -0.65 -19.74 -9.15
C PHE A 155 -1.74 -20.79 -9.30
N ARG A 156 -2.51 -21.08 -8.24
CA ARG A 156 -3.66 -21.99 -8.31
C ARG A 156 -4.62 -21.53 -9.40
N PHE A 157 -5.11 -20.31 -9.28
CA PHE A 157 -6.10 -19.77 -10.22
C PHE A 157 -5.52 -19.49 -11.62
N LEU A 158 -4.23 -19.15 -11.72
CA LEU A 158 -3.53 -19.10 -13.01
C LEU A 158 -3.49 -20.49 -13.68
N SER A 159 -3.20 -21.54 -12.91
CA SER A 159 -3.13 -22.90 -13.44
C SER A 159 -4.50 -23.42 -13.86
N GLU A 160 -5.55 -23.15 -13.10
CA GLU A 160 -6.95 -23.46 -13.47
C GLU A 160 -7.34 -22.74 -14.77
N GLU A 161 -7.00 -21.45 -14.91
CA GLU A 161 -7.25 -20.69 -16.15
C GLU A 161 -6.51 -21.26 -17.37
N MET A 162 -5.25 -21.70 -17.19
CA MET A 162 -4.40 -22.16 -18.29
C MET A 162 -4.63 -23.63 -18.68
N LEU A 163 -4.92 -24.50 -17.72
CA LEU A 163 -5.07 -25.94 -17.93
C LEU A 163 -6.51 -26.33 -18.18
N GLU A 164 -7.46 -25.74 -17.45
CA GLU A 164 -8.88 -26.10 -17.51
C GLU A 164 -9.68 -25.13 -18.41
N GLY A 165 -9.10 -23.99 -18.76
CA GLY A 165 -9.74 -23.00 -19.62
C GLY A 165 -10.83 -22.19 -18.91
N ASP A 166 -10.89 -22.21 -17.58
CA ASP A 166 -11.84 -21.41 -16.82
C ASP A 166 -11.44 -19.93 -16.83
N ASP A 167 -12.07 -19.15 -17.70
CA ASP A 167 -11.83 -17.70 -17.80
C ASP A 167 -12.25 -16.93 -16.55
N THR A 168 -13.05 -17.52 -15.66
CA THR A 168 -13.44 -16.88 -14.39
C THR A 168 -12.35 -17.01 -13.32
N ALA A 169 -11.50 -18.04 -13.37
CA ALA A 169 -10.34 -18.19 -12.50
C ALA A 169 -9.35 -17.01 -12.67
N ARG A 170 -9.32 -16.39 -13.85
CA ARG A 170 -8.55 -15.18 -14.12
C ARG A 170 -8.84 -14.05 -13.13
N ARG A 171 -10.11 -13.82 -12.77
CA ARG A 171 -10.50 -12.75 -11.83
C ARG A 171 -9.85 -12.94 -10.46
N MET A 172 -9.77 -14.19 -9.99
CA MET A 172 -9.15 -14.54 -8.71
C MET A 172 -7.63 -14.34 -8.72
N SER A 173 -6.97 -14.81 -9.78
CA SER A 173 -5.53 -14.60 -9.96
C SER A 173 -5.20 -13.10 -10.05
N LEU A 174 -6.02 -12.33 -10.77
CA LEU A 174 -5.85 -10.88 -10.92
C LEU A 174 -6.04 -10.16 -9.58
N ALA A 175 -7.03 -10.56 -8.77
CA ALA A 175 -7.23 -10.02 -7.44
C ALA A 175 -6.02 -10.26 -6.53
N ALA A 176 -5.51 -11.50 -6.47
CA ALA A 176 -4.35 -11.84 -5.66
C ALA A 176 -3.10 -11.06 -6.10
N GLY A 177 -2.88 -10.94 -7.41
CA GLY A 177 -1.77 -10.18 -7.98
C GLY A 177 -1.87 -8.68 -7.70
N ILE A 178 -3.05 -8.07 -7.82
CA ILE A 178 -3.25 -6.64 -7.51
C ILE A 178 -3.06 -6.38 -6.01
N ILE A 179 -3.52 -7.27 -5.12
CA ILE A 179 -3.30 -7.11 -3.67
C ILE A 179 -1.80 -7.14 -3.35
N LEU A 180 -1.05 -8.07 -3.96
CA LEU A 180 0.40 -8.13 -3.82
C LEU A 180 1.06 -6.82 -4.27
N ILE A 181 0.67 -6.29 -5.43
CA ILE A 181 1.21 -5.01 -5.94
C ILE A 181 0.78 -3.83 -5.06
N ALA A 182 -0.47 -3.79 -4.60
CA ALA A 182 -1.02 -2.68 -3.83
C ALA A 182 -0.27 -2.48 -2.51
N PHE A 183 0.01 -3.56 -1.78
CA PHE A 183 0.67 -3.49 -0.47
C PHE A 183 2.19 -3.64 -0.53
N PHE A 184 2.72 -4.30 -1.56
CA PHE A 184 4.15 -4.64 -1.63
C PHE A 184 4.84 -4.13 -2.90
N GLY A 185 4.18 -3.27 -3.68
CA GLY A 185 4.74 -2.72 -4.92
C GLY A 185 6.07 -2.00 -4.72
N GLN A 186 6.25 -1.31 -3.59
CA GLN A 186 7.55 -0.73 -3.21
C GLN A 186 8.64 -1.80 -3.08
N GLN A 187 8.39 -2.88 -2.36
CA GLN A 187 9.41 -3.92 -2.18
C GLN A 187 9.70 -4.66 -3.50
N MET A 188 8.72 -4.70 -4.41
CA MET A 188 8.89 -5.27 -5.75
C MET A 188 9.79 -4.43 -6.66
N THR A 189 9.95 -3.11 -6.45
CA THR A 189 10.88 -2.31 -7.25
C THR A 189 12.34 -2.53 -6.86
N TRP A 190 12.62 -3.00 -5.65
CA TRP A 190 13.98 -3.27 -5.18
C TRP A 190 14.47 -4.69 -5.49
N TRP A 191 13.80 -5.41 -6.40
CA TRP A 191 14.07 -6.83 -6.66
C TRP A 191 15.51 -7.09 -7.12
N LEU A 192 16.05 -6.24 -8.00
CA LEU A 192 17.39 -6.44 -8.51
C LEU A 192 18.43 -6.16 -7.42
N ALA A 193 18.26 -5.05 -6.69
CA ALA A 193 19.12 -4.67 -5.57
C ALA A 193 19.16 -5.77 -4.48
N GLN A 194 18.03 -6.44 -4.25
CA GLN A 194 17.97 -7.59 -3.33
C GLN A 194 18.70 -8.82 -3.87
N LEU A 195 18.61 -9.12 -5.17
CA LEU A 195 19.32 -10.27 -5.76
C LEU A 195 20.83 -10.12 -5.75
N ILE A 196 21.34 -8.90 -5.97
CA ILE A 196 22.77 -8.60 -5.92
C ILE A 196 23.25 -8.30 -4.49
N SER A 197 22.37 -8.37 -3.49
CA SER A 197 22.65 -8.17 -2.07
C SER A 197 23.14 -6.78 -1.67
N ILE A 198 22.92 -5.74 -2.48
CA ILE A 198 23.35 -4.37 -2.15
C ILE A 198 22.40 -3.68 -1.16
N ASN A 199 21.17 -4.16 -1.01
CA ASN A 199 20.21 -3.59 -0.06
C ASN A 199 20.73 -3.56 1.40
N ASP A 200 21.65 -4.46 1.76
CA ASP A 200 22.24 -4.50 3.10
C ASP A 200 23.06 -3.25 3.40
N GLU A 201 23.75 -2.69 2.40
CA GLU A 201 24.53 -1.45 2.51
C GLU A 201 23.63 -0.23 2.69
N PHE A 202 22.50 -0.18 1.97
CA PHE A 202 21.49 0.86 2.17
C PHE A 202 20.89 0.80 3.58
N VAL A 203 20.56 -0.40 4.08
CA VAL A 203 20.07 -0.59 5.46
C VAL A 203 21.13 -0.16 6.48
N ALA A 204 22.41 -0.48 6.24
CA ALA A 204 23.52 -0.06 7.09
C ALA A 204 23.68 1.47 7.11
N ARG A 205 23.65 2.11 5.95
CA ARG A 205 23.67 3.57 5.83
C ARG A 205 22.54 4.22 6.62
N PHE A 206 21.30 3.78 6.45
CA PHE A 206 20.17 4.36 7.19
C PHE A 206 20.31 4.18 8.70
N ALA A 207 20.87 3.06 9.17
CA ALA A 207 21.14 2.86 10.58
C ALA A 207 22.22 3.82 11.13
N ILE A 208 23.23 4.15 10.34
CA ILE A 208 24.29 5.09 10.72
C ILE A 208 23.77 6.53 10.72
N GLU A 209 23.05 6.93 9.67
CA GLU A 209 22.44 8.27 9.57
C GLU A 209 21.49 8.56 10.73
N ALA A 210 20.78 7.54 11.20
CA ALA A 210 19.86 7.68 12.31
C ALA A 210 20.55 7.67 13.70
N GLY A 211 21.83 7.29 13.77
CA GLY A 211 22.66 7.30 14.98
C GLY A 211 22.73 5.94 15.71
N VAL A 212 23.94 5.55 16.13
CA VAL A 212 24.29 4.23 16.71
C VAL A 212 23.54 3.89 18.03
N GLY A 213 22.78 4.83 18.61
CA GLY A 213 22.02 4.62 19.86
C GLY A 213 20.49 4.47 19.71
N SER A 214 19.92 4.89 18.58
CA SER A 214 18.47 5.00 18.34
C SER A 214 17.92 3.89 17.43
N HIS A 215 18.78 3.18 16.69
CA HIS A 215 18.38 2.09 15.80
C HIS A 215 19.14 0.79 16.10
N SER A 216 18.40 -0.29 16.38
CA SER A 216 19.03 -1.61 16.47
C SER A 216 19.19 -2.20 15.06
N TYR A 217 20.43 -2.28 14.58
CA TYR A 217 20.73 -2.72 13.22
C TYR A 217 20.20 -4.13 12.93
N VAL A 218 20.55 -5.13 13.76
CA VAL A 218 20.29 -6.55 13.45
C VAL A 218 18.80 -6.89 13.33
N PRO A 219 17.92 -6.56 14.29
CA PRO A 219 16.50 -6.93 14.17
C PRO A 219 15.80 -6.21 13.03
N ASN A 220 16.16 -4.93 12.79
CA ASN A 220 15.60 -4.17 11.68
C ASN A 220 16.06 -4.76 10.34
N TRP A 221 17.35 -5.08 10.21
CA TRP A 221 17.91 -5.76 9.05
C TRP A 221 17.16 -7.05 8.73
N ILE A 222 16.90 -7.92 9.72
CA ILE A 222 16.11 -9.14 9.51
C ILE A 222 14.73 -8.83 8.90
N GLY A 223 14.01 -7.85 9.46
CA GLY A 223 12.68 -7.49 8.99
C GLY A 223 12.67 -6.95 7.55
N TYR A 224 13.59 -6.04 7.23
CA TYR A 224 13.75 -5.49 5.88
C TYR A 224 14.18 -6.56 4.87
N THR A 225 15.19 -7.37 5.21
CA THR A 225 15.72 -8.41 4.33
C THR A 225 14.69 -9.49 4.02
N VAL A 226 13.93 -9.95 5.02
CA VAL A 226 12.84 -10.91 4.80
C VAL A 226 11.79 -10.33 3.87
N THR A 227 11.33 -9.11 4.13
CA THR A 227 10.25 -8.49 3.36
C THR A 227 10.68 -8.16 1.94
N ASN A 228 11.88 -7.61 1.73
CA ASN A 228 12.43 -7.33 0.41
C ASN A 228 12.68 -8.62 -0.39
N SER A 229 13.14 -9.68 0.28
CA SER A 229 13.31 -11.00 -0.36
C SER A 229 11.97 -11.58 -0.80
N LEU A 230 10.93 -11.48 0.05
CA LEU A 230 9.59 -11.93 -0.31
C LEU A 230 8.97 -11.08 -1.42
N GLY A 231 9.19 -9.76 -1.42
CA GLY A 231 8.80 -8.86 -2.51
C GLY A 231 9.47 -9.23 -3.83
N THR A 232 10.75 -9.58 -3.79
CA THR A 232 11.53 -10.07 -4.94
C THR A 232 10.97 -11.40 -5.46
N ILE A 233 10.72 -12.36 -4.57
CA ILE A 233 10.10 -13.64 -4.92
C ILE A 233 8.72 -13.41 -5.55
N ALA A 234 7.93 -12.49 -5.01
CA ALA A 234 6.60 -12.18 -5.51
C ALA A 234 6.63 -11.61 -6.94
N ILE A 235 7.46 -10.60 -7.21
CA ILE A 235 7.50 -10.01 -8.56
C ILE A 235 8.06 -10.98 -9.60
N LEU A 236 9.07 -11.78 -9.25
CA LEU A 236 9.61 -12.81 -10.15
C LEU A 236 8.58 -13.92 -10.40
N SER A 237 7.83 -14.31 -9.38
CA SER A 237 6.73 -15.28 -9.50
C SER A 237 5.61 -14.78 -10.41
N LEU A 238 5.18 -13.53 -10.20
CA LEU A 238 4.17 -12.88 -11.04
C LEU A 238 4.66 -12.72 -12.48
N ALA A 239 5.91 -12.31 -12.69
CA ALA A 239 6.51 -12.19 -14.01
C ALA A 239 6.58 -13.55 -14.73
N ALA A 240 6.96 -14.62 -14.03
CA ALA A 240 6.95 -15.97 -14.60
C ALA A 240 5.54 -16.43 -14.98
N GLY A 241 4.56 -16.21 -14.09
CA GLY A 241 3.16 -16.54 -14.32
C GLY A 241 2.55 -15.78 -15.50
N GLU A 242 2.76 -14.47 -15.57
CA GLU A 242 2.27 -13.65 -16.68
C GLU A 242 3.01 -13.93 -17.98
N THR A 243 4.30 -14.29 -17.94
CA THR A 243 5.03 -14.73 -19.15
C THR A 243 4.42 -16.03 -19.70
N TRP A 244 4.10 -16.98 -18.81
CA TRP A 244 3.42 -18.21 -19.22
C TRP A 244 2.06 -17.92 -19.85
N ARG A 245 1.26 -17.04 -19.23
CA ARG A 245 -0.03 -16.60 -19.78
C ARG A 245 0.13 -15.88 -21.13
N ALA A 246 1.08 -14.95 -21.23
CA ALA A 246 1.34 -14.18 -22.44
C ALA A 246 1.67 -15.08 -23.63
N ASN A 247 2.44 -16.14 -23.40
CA ASN A 247 2.79 -17.12 -24.41
C ASN A 247 1.60 -17.98 -24.88
N LYS A 248 0.57 -18.16 -24.04
CA LYS A 248 -0.59 -19.04 -24.34
C LYS A 248 -1.83 -18.29 -24.81
N LYS A 249 -2.22 -17.23 -24.11
CA LYS A 249 -3.43 -16.44 -24.36
C LYS A 249 -3.15 -15.00 -24.84
N GLY A 250 -1.89 -14.60 -24.94
CA GLY A 250 -1.49 -13.24 -25.35
C GLY A 250 -1.36 -12.25 -24.19
N ILE A 251 -0.89 -11.04 -24.52
CA ILE A 251 -0.60 -9.98 -23.54
C ILE A 251 -1.89 -9.26 -23.13
N ASN A 252 -2.06 -9.05 -21.83
CA ASN A 252 -3.14 -8.24 -21.25
C ASN A 252 -2.58 -7.01 -20.51
N GLY A 253 -3.44 -6.05 -20.16
CA GLY A 253 -3.09 -4.89 -19.33
C GLY A 253 -2.39 -5.26 -18.01
N PHE A 254 -2.84 -6.31 -17.32
CA PHE A 254 -2.20 -6.76 -16.08
C PHE A 254 -0.75 -7.27 -16.31
N THR A 255 -0.54 -8.01 -17.40
CA THR A 255 0.79 -8.46 -17.84
C THR A 255 1.71 -7.27 -18.13
N ILE A 256 1.20 -6.23 -18.78
CA ILE A 256 1.94 -4.99 -19.05
C ILE A 256 2.36 -4.32 -17.74
N VAL A 257 1.45 -4.20 -16.76
CA VAL A 257 1.75 -3.61 -15.45
C VAL A 257 2.87 -4.38 -14.74
N ILE A 258 2.83 -5.71 -14.74
CA ILE A 258 3.88 -6.53 -14.11
C ILE A 258 5.24 -6.32 -14.79
N PHE A 259 5.29 -6.31 -16.12
CA PHE A 259 6.53 -6.06 -16.83
C PHE A 259 7.05 -4.63 -16.66
N LEU A 260 6.17 -3.64 -16.50
CA LEU A 260 6.56 -2.27 -16.16
C LEU A 260 7.22 -2.21 -14.77
N ILE A 261 6.61 -2.83 -13.75
CA ILE A 261 7.21 -2.89 -12.40
C ILE A 261 8.55 -3.62 -12.44
N LEU A 262 8.64 -4.73 -13.18
CA LEU A 262 9.88 -5.48 -13.36
C LEU A 262 10.97 -4.61 -14.02
N GLY A 263 10.62 -3.87 -15.07
CA GLY A 263 11.53 -2.96 -15.77
C GLY A 263 11.96 -1.76 -14.92
N VAL A 264 11.03 -1.17 -14.17
CA VAL A 264 11.34 -0.12 -13.19
C VAL A 264 12.31 -0.64 -12.12
N GLY A 265 12.11 -1.86 -11.65
CA GLY A 265 13.02 -2.45 -10.67
C GLY A 265 14.40 -2.81 -11.23
N LEU A 266 14.48 -3.15 -12.52
CA LEU A 266 15.76 -3.33 -13.20
C LEU A 266 16.54 -2.00 -13.23
N ILE A 267 15.90 -0.91 -13.64
CA ILE A 267 16.53 0.41 -13.70
C ILE A 267 16.88 0.89 -12.29
N SER A 268 16.02 0.65 -11.30
CA SER A 268 16.26 1.03 -9.91
C SER A 268 17.48 0.30 -9.35
N GLY A 269 17.62 -1.02 -9.55
CA GLY A 269 18.83 -1.72 -9.09
C GLY A 269 20.12 -1.28 -9.79
N ILE A 270 20.06 -0.84 -11.05
CA ILE A 270 21.22 -0.23 -11.73
C ILE A 270 21.54 1.14 -11.11
N ALA A 271 20.53 1.94 -10.83
CA ALA A 271 20.69 3.24 -10.18
C ALA A 271 21.25 3.10 -8.76
N ASP A 272 20.77 2.13 -7.99
CA ASP A 272 21.25 1.80 -6.64
C ASP A 272 22.73 1.38 -6.68
N PHE A 273 23.10 0.53 -7.64
CA PHE A 273 24.50 0.14 -7.84
C PHE A 273 25.39 1.34 -8.23
N ALA A 274 24.86 2.30 -9.02
CA ALA A 274 25.62 3.46 -9.46
C ALA A 274 25.92 4.46 -8.32
N VAL A 275 25.15 4.43 -7.22
CA VAL A 275 25.36 5.30 -6.05
C VAL A 275 26.01 4.57 -4.88
N LEU A 276 26.50 3.35 -5.08
CA LEU A 276 27.02 2.50 -4.02
C LEU A 276 28.22 3.12 -3.29
N ASP A 277 29.15 3.77 -4.03
CA ASP A 277 30.26 4.52 -3.43
C ASP A 277 29.77 5.64 -2.49
N ILE A 278 28.65 6.29 -2.84
CA ILE A 278 28.00 7.31 -2.01
C ILE A 278 27.37 6.65 -0.79
N VAL A 279 26.71 5.49 -0.94
CA VAL A 279 26.15 4.73 0.19
C VAL A 279 27.24 4.39 1.20
N ASP A 280 28.36 3.85 0.73
CA ASP A 280 29.52 3.43 1.51
C ASP A 280 30.25 4.59 2.21
N SER A 281 30.18 5.81 1.67
CA SER A 281 30.77 6.99 2.31
C SER A 281 30.29 7.18 3.76
N CYS A 282 29.04 6.79 4.06
CA CYS A 282 28.47 6.92 5.40
C CYS A 282 29.07 5.90 6.39
N MET A 283 29.58 4.76 5.90
CA MET A 283 30.25 3.74 6.71
C MET A 283 31.73 4.05 6.95
N TYR A 284 32.43 4.59 5.94
CA TYR A 284 33.88 4.74 5.99
C TYR A 284 34.36 6.17 6.25
N THR A 285 33.57 7.19 5.92
CA THR A 285 33.97 8.60 6.01
C THR A 285 32.85 9.49 6.59
N VAL A 286 32.23 10.33 5.77
CA VAL A 286 31.12 11.24 6.10
C VAL A 286 29.99 10.93 5.14
N CYS A 287 28.75 10.87 5.63
CA CYS A 287 27.60 10.56 4.81
C CYS A 287 27.39 11.63 3.73
N GLU A 288 27.79 11.32 2.50
CA GLU A 288 27.58 12.20 1.34
C GLU A 288 26.11 12.17 0.91
N SER A 289 25.57 13.31 0.48
CA SER A 289 24.18 13.42 0.02
C SER A 289 23.99 12.72 -1.33
N PHE A 290 22.85 12.04 -1.52
CA PHE A 290 22.51 11.44 -2.80
C PHE A 290 22.41 12.48 -3.93
N PRO A 291 22.80 12.13 -5.17
CA PRO A 291 22.61 12.99 -6.33
C PRO A 291 21.14 13.34 -6.53
N GLU A 292 20.86 14.57 -6.98
CA GLU A 292 19.49 15.04 -7.23
C GLU A 292 18.73 14.13 -8.20
N SER A 293 19.42 13.61 -9.23
CA SER A 293 18.86 12.66 -10.19
C SER A 293 18.42 11.34 -9.54
N TYR A 294 19.17 10.82 -8.56
CA TYR A 294 18.80 9.62 -7.81
C TYR A 294 17.55 9.89 -6.96
N ASN A 295 17.52 11.02 -6.25
CA ASN A 295 16.36 11.41 -5.44
C ASN A 295 15.10 11.57 -6.29
N ILE A 296 15.20 12.19 -7.47
CA ILE A 296 14.07 12.32 -8.41
C ILE A 296 13.60 10.94 -8.89
N TRP A 297 14.53 10.06 -9.28
CA TRP A 297 14.21 8.69 -9.68
C TRP A 297 13.52 7.89 -8.57
N TYR A 298 14.04 7.95 -7.35
CA TYR A 298 13.48 7.26 -6.19
C TYR A 298 12.06 7.75 -5.86
N LYS A 299 11.84 9.07 -5.85
CA LYS A 299 10.51 9.68 -5.63
C LYS A 299 9.49 9.20 -6.67
N PHE A 300 9.90 9.15 -7.94
CA PHE A 300 9.01 8.73 -9.03
C PHE A 300 8.66 7.26 -9.01
N THR A 301 9.63 6.41 -8.72
CA THR A 301 9.46 4.97 -8.85
C THR A 301 8.88 4.38 -7.58
N THR A 302 9.46 4.74 -6.44
CA THR A 302 9.17 4.08 -5.16
C THR A 302 8.15 4.86 -4.34
N GLU A 303 8.33 6.17 -4.18
CA GLU A 303 7.37 6.96 -3.40
C GLU A 303 6.03 7.11 -4.11
N ALA A 304 6.01 7.34 -5.43
CA ALA A 304 4.75 7.43 -6.16
C ALA A 304 3.95 6.11 -6.09
N LEU A 305 4.61 4.95 -6.14
CA LEU A 305 3.95 3.64 -5.96
C LEU A 305 3.22 3.56 -4.62
N LEU A 306 3.89 3.98 -3.55
CA LEU A 306 3.36 3.90 -2.18
C LEU A 306 2.34 5.00 -1.85
N LEU A 307 2.56 6.23 -2.34
CA LEU A 307 1.75 7.40 -2.00
C LEU A 307 0.52 7.54 -2.90
N LEU A 308 0.63 7.15 -4.17
CA LEU A 308 -0.45 7.27 -5.16
C LEU A 308 -0.98 5.92 -5.60
N PHE A 309 -0.13 5.01 -6.10
CA PHE A 309 -0.67 3.79 -6.72
C PHE A 309 -1.32 2.85 -5.71
N THR A 310 -0.81 2.73 -4.48
CA THR A 310 -1.44 1.92 -3.42
C THR A 310 -2.92 2.29 -3.18
N PRO A 311 -3.29 3.55 -2.85
CA PRO A 311 -4.70 3.90 -2.65
C PRO A 311 -5.55 3.68 -3.91
N LEU A 312 -4.99 3.87 -5.11
CA LEU A 312 -5.70 3.59 -6.37
C LEU A 312 -5.99 2.12 -6.57
N MET A 313 -5.00 1.26 -6.31
CA MET A 313 -5.17 -0.19 -6.44
C MET A 313 -6.15 -0.72 -5.40
N VAL A 314 -6.14 -0.18 -4.17
CA VAL A 314 -7.15 -0.50 -3.16
C VAL A 314 -8.54 -0.07 -3.62
N MET A 315 -8.69 1.13 -4.19
CA MET A 315 -9.98 1.58 -4.73
C MET A 315 -10.42 0.75 -5.93
N TYR A 316 -9.49 0.38 -6.82
CA TYR A 316 -9.76 -0.53 -7.92
C TYR A 316 -10.28 -1.86 -7.38
N ILE A 317 -9.69 -2.41 -6.31
CA ILE A 317 -10.19 -3.64 -5.69
C ILE A 317 -11.62 -3.44 -5.16
N LEU A 318 -11.88 -2.33 -4.46
CA LEU A 318 -13.18 -2.07 -3.84
C LEU A 318 -14.32 -1.93 -4.86
N LEU A 319 -14.04 -1.32 -6.01
CA LEU A 319 -15.04 -1.03 -7.05
C LEU A 319 -15.12 -2.13 -8.10
N HIS A 320 -13.98 -2.54 -8.68
CA HIS A 320 -13.95 -3.49 -9.79
C HIS A 320 -14.36 -4.91 -9.37
N PHE A 321 -14.06 -5.31 -8.13
CA PHE A 321 -14.52 -6.60 -7.59
C PHE A 321 -15.85 -6.50 -6.83
N ASP A 322 -16.58 -5.40 -6.97
CA ASP A 322 -17.92 -5.21 -6.43
C ASP A 322 -18.01 -5.49 -4.91
N VAL A 323 -16.93 -5.11 -4.20
CA VAL A 323 -16.84 -5.19 -2.73
C VAL A 323 -17.78 -4.16 -2.11
N ILE A 324 -17.86 -2.98 -2.73
CA ILE A 324 -18.83 -1.93 -2.43
C ILE A 324 -19.94 -1.98 -3.47
N ASP A 325 -21.19 -1.94 -3.00
CA ASP A 325 -22.36 -1.82 -3.87
C ASP A 325 -22.41 -0.45 -4.56
N SER A 326 -21.88 -0.41 -5.79
CA SER A 326 -21.84 0.77 -6.65
C SER A 326 -23.13 0.97 -7.47
N GLU A 327 -23.97 -0.06 -7.60
CA GLU A 327 -25.21 -0.03 -8.38
C GLU A 327 -26.38 0.55 -7.59
N ALA A 328 -26.39 0.43 -6.27
CA ALA A 328 -27.43 1.00 -5.41
C ALA A 328 -27.57 2.53 -5.61
N GLU A 329 -28.80 3.01 -5.89
CA GLU A 329 -29.10 4.44 -6.15
C GLU A 329 -28.54 5.38 -5.07
N GLN A 330 -28.54 4.94 -3.81
CA GLN A 330 -28.04 5.72 -2.67
C GLN A 330 -26.51 5.87 -2.63
N ASN A 331 -25.78 4.99 -3.32
CA ASN A 331 -24.32 4.92 -3.34
C ASN A 331 -23.71 5.42 -4.66
N GLN A 332 -24.49 5.47 -5.75
CA GLN A 332 -24.00 5.93 -7.07
C GLN A 332 -23.37 7.33 -7.02
N TRP A 333 -24.00 8.28 -6.32
CA TRP A 333 -23.49 9.65 -6.24
C TRP A 333 -22.16 9.74 -5.49
N MET A 334 -22.03 9.04 -4.36
CA MET A 334 -20.79 9.00 -3.58
C MET A 334 -19.68 8.25 -4.32
N THR A 335 -20.00 7.13 -4.96
CA THR A 335 -19.04 6.36 -5.78
C THR A 335 -18.51 7.21 -6.93
N ARG A 336 -19.39 7.98 -7.58
CA ARG A 336 -19.01 8.94 -8.62
C ARG A 336 -18.06 10.02 -8.11
N ILE A 337 -18.33 10.59 -6.93
CA ILE A 337 -17.42 11.56 -6.29
C ILE A 337 -16.07 10.93 -6.01
N ILE A 338 -16.03 9.71 -5.47
CA ILE A 338 -14.79 9.00 -5.18
C ILE A 338 -13.96 8.80 -6.45
N VAL A 339 -14.58 8.35 -7.54
CA VAL A 339 -13.89 8.14 -8.82
C VAL A 339 -13.36 9.45 -9.39
N ILE A 340 -14.16 10.53 -9.39
CA ILE A 340 -13.73 11.85 -9.87
C ILE A 340 -12.57 12.38 -9.01
N LEU A 341 -12.71 12.32 -7.68
CA LEU A 341 -11.67 12.75 -6.74
C LEU A 341 -10.36 11.98 -6.99
N MET A 342 -10.48 10.67 -7.16
CA MET A 342 -9.35 9.79 -7.48
C MET A 342 -8.66 10.21 -8.78
N LEU A 343 -9.42 10.37 -9.87
CA LEU A 343 -8.88 10.75 -11.18
C LEU A 343 -8.24 12.15 -11.17
N LEU A 344 -8.86 13.11 -10.48
CA LEU A 344 -8.32 14.47 -10.33
C LEU A 344 -6.96 14.44 -9.64
N ILE A 345 -6.86 13.71 -8.52
CA ILE A 345 -5.63 13.64 -7.73
C ILE A 345 -4.53 12.94 -8.52
N VAL A 346 -4.82 11.80 -9.16
CA VAL A 346 -3.85 11.09 -10.00
C VAL A 346 -3.35 11.98 -11.12
N SER A 347 -4.26 12.68 -11.79
CA SER A 347 -3.90 13.56 -12.89
C SER A 347 -3.03 14.72 -12.41
N SER A 348 -3.41 15.39 -11.31
CA SER A 348 -2.64 16.50 -10.72
C SER A 348 -1.24 16.07 -10.32
N THR A 349 -1.14 14.94 -9.63
CA THR A 349 0.14 14.46 -9.09
C THR A 349 1.05 13.87 -10.18
N MET A 350 0.48 13.22 -11.20
CA MET A 350 1.24 12.80 -12.39
C MET A 350 1.78 14.01 -13.18
N ILE A 351 1.01 15.09 -13.27
CA ILE A 351 1.44 16.35 -13.89
C ILE A 351 2.62 16.97 -13.13
N GLU A 352 2.51 17.09 -11.80
CA GLU A 352 3.59 17.59 -10.94
C GLU A 352 4.86 16.74 -11.07
N LEU A 353 4.72 15.40 -11.02
CA LEU A 353 5.83 14.48 -11.22
C LEU A 353 6.47 14.64 -12.60
N LEU A 354 5.67 14.70 -13.67
CA LEU A 354 6.19 14.83 -15.03
C LEU A 354 6.93 16.16 -15.23
N GLN A 355 6.44 17.25 -14.63
CA GLN A 355 7.13 18.55 -14.63
C GLN A 355 8.46 18.50 -13.90
N SER A 356 8.58 17.70 -12.83
CA SER A 356 9.85 17.52 -12.12
C SER A 356 10.89 16.74 -12.93
N PHE A 357 10.47 15.86 -13.85
CA PHE A 357 11.36 15.06 -14.71
C PHE A 357 11.84 15.79 -15.96
N LEU A 358 10.98 16.64 -16.52
CA LEU A 358 11.25 17.33 -17.76
C LEU A 358 11.54 18.81 -17.45
N PRO A 359 12.81 19.20 -17.21
CA PRO A 359 13.20 20.60 -17.13
C PRO A 359 13.18 21.19 -18.55
N VAL A 360 11.99 21.32 -19.11
CA VAL A 360 11.74 21.84 -20.46
C VAL A 360 11.33 23.31 -20.33
N SER A 361 11.70 24.14 -21.30
CA SER A 361 11.30 25.54 -21.36
C SER A 361 9.78 25.70 -21.14
N SER A 362 9.38 26.72 -20.39
CA SER A 362 8.01 26.92 -19.88
C SER A 362 6.92 26.86 -20.96
N MET A 363 7.24 27.15 -22.22
CA MET A 363 6.30 27.08 -23.36
C MET A 363 6.15 25.68 -23.98
N ILE A 364 7.21 24.88 -24.04
CA ILE A 364 7.14 23.52 -24.61
C ILE A 364 6.62 22.54 -23.54
N SER A 365 7.03 22.73 -22.28
CA SER A 365 6.52 21.96 -21.14
C SER A 365 5.01 22.12 -21.03
N SER A 366 4.48 23.33 -21.08
CA SER A 366 3.03 23.58 -21.00
C SER A 366 2.23 23.04 -22.19
N ALA A 367 2.79 23.03 -23.40
CA ALA A 367 2.13 22.44 -24.57
C ALA A 367 2.09 20.90 -24.53
N ILE A 368 3.19 20.25 -24.14
CA ILE A 368 3.25 18.81 -23.92
C ILE A 368 2.34 18.43 -22.75
N LEU A 369 2.36 19.22 -21.68
CA LEU A 369 1.48 19.05 -20.53
C LEU A 369 0.02 19.16 -20.94
N ALA A 370 -0.37 20.17 -21.71
CA ALA A 370 -1.75 20.34 -22.18
C ALA A 370 -2.19 19.18 -23.08
N MET A 371 -1.29 18.62 -23.89
CA MET A 371 -1.56 17.43 -24.71
C MET A 371 -1.75 16.18 -23.83
N VAL A 372 -0.86 15.96 -22.85
CA VAL A 372 -0.96 14.86 -21.88
C VAL A 372 -2.24 15.00 -21.06
N VAL A 373 -2.54 16.19 -20.55
CA VAL A 373 -3.77 16.52 -19.81
C VAL A 373 -5.02 16.27 -20.64
N ALA A 374 -5.06 16.71 -21.91
CA ALA A 374 -6.19 16.47 -22.79
C ALA A 374 -6.41 14.96 -23.06
N ILE A 375 -5.33 14.19 -23.16
CA ILE A 375 -5.39 12.72 -23.27
C ILE A 375 -5.90 12.11 -21.96
N PHE A 376 -5.41 12.55 -20.80
CA PHE A 376 -5.85 12.07 -19.49
C PHE A 376 -7.33 12.38 -19.22
N ILE A 377 -7.81 13.58 -19.57
CA ILE A 377 -9.23 13.97 -19.46
C ILE A 377 -10.10 13.10 -20.40
N GLY A 378 -9.63 12.80 -21.62
CA GLY A 378 -10.34 11.91 -22.53
C GLY A 378 -10.43 10.44 -22.06
N TRP A 379 -9.59 10.04 -21.11
CA TRP A 379 -9.59 8.69 -20.51
C TRP A 379 -10.51 8.57 -19.29
N GLU A 380 -10.91 9.68 -18.67
CA GLU A 380 -11.74 9.71 -17.45
C GLU A 380 -13.05 8.92 -17.63
N GLU A 381 -13.82 9.19 -18.69
CA GLU A 381 -15.09 8.48 -18.92
C GLU A 381 -14.90 7.00 -19.28
N ARG A 382 -13.82 6.66 -20.00
CA ARG A 382 -13.55 5.28 -20.40
C ARG A 382 -13.05 4.44 -19.22
N ILE A 383 -12.21 5.01 -18.36
CA ILE A 383 -11.77 4.39 -17.11
C ILE A 383 -12.94 4.29 -16.13
N MET A 384 -13.76 5.32 -15.99
CA MET A 384 -14.96 5.29 -15.14
C MET A 384 -15.92 4.17 -15.57
N ASN A 385 -16.21 4.04 -16.86
CA ASN A 385 -17.07 2.97 -17.38
C ASN A 385 -16.44 1.58 -17.21
N ALA A 386 -15.10 1.45 -17.30
CA ALA A 386 -14.39 0.20 -17.07
C ALA A 386 -14.25 -0.16 -15.57
N LEU A 387 -14.20 0.84 -14.67
CA LEU A 387 -14.15 0.67 -13.21
C LEU A 387 -15.52 0.33 -12.62
N ILE A 388 -16.59 0.92 -13.17
CA ILE A 388 -17.98 0.72 -12.71
C ILE A 388 -18.65 -0.46 -13.44
N GLY A 389 -18.14 -0.88 -14.60
CA GLY A 389 -18.77 -1.90 -15.45
C GLY A 389 -18.58 -3.36 -15.01
N GLU A 390 -19.70 -4.06 -14.80
CA GLU A 390 -19.91 -5.53 -14.81
C GLU A 390 -18.88 -6.40 -14.03
N GLY A 391 -18.56 -5.96 -12.81
CA GLY A 391 -17.83 -6.78 -11.86
C GLY A 391 -18.76 -7.73 -11.09
N GLU A 392 -18.90 -9.00 -11.49
CA GLU A 392 -19.37 -10.02 -10.54
C GLU A 392 -18.38 -10.18 -9.37
N SER A 393 -18.88 -10.14 -8.13
CA SER A 393 -18.04 -10.18 -6.93
C SER A 393 -17.28 -11.52 -6.78
N ILE A 394 -16.08 -11.46 -6.21
CA ILE A 394 -15.25 -12.66 -5.97
C ILE A 394 -15.98 -13.66 -5.06
N SER A 395 -16.69 -13.15 -4.05
CA SER A 395 -17.52 -13.98 -3.18
C SER A 395 -18.60 -14.76 -3.93
N LYS A 396 -19.28 -14.14 -4.90
CA LYS A 396 -20.30 -14.80 -5.75
C LYS A 396 -19.68 -15.92 -6.55
N LYS A 397 -18.49 -15.67 -7.12
CA LYS A 397 -17.77 -16.72 -7.83
C LYS A 397 -17.39 -17.88 -6.91
N LEU A 398 -16.82 -17.63 -5.75
CA LEU A 398 -16.47 -18.70 -4.80
C LEU A 398 -17.69 -19.48 -4.29
N SER A 399 -18.83 -18.80 -4.11
CA SER A 399 -20.10 -19.44 -3.79
C SER A 399 -20.56 -20.37 -4.92
N SER A 400 -20.46 -19.95 -6.19
CA SER A 400 -20.78 -20.83 -7.34
C SER A 400 -19.85 -22.03 -7.49
N LEU A 401 -18.60 -21.93 -7.02
CA LEU A 401 -17.65 -23.06 -6.94
C LEU A 401 -17.87 -23.93 -5.69
N ASN A 402 -18.81 -23.57 -4.81
CA ASN A 402 -19.04 -24.21 -3.51
C ASN A 402 -17.79 -24.21 -2.60
N GLU A 403 -16.93 -23.21 -2.78
CA GLU A 403 -15.70 -23.00 -2.00
C GLU A 403 -15.85 -21.89 -0.94
N LEU A 404 -16.99 -21.20 -0.91
CA LEU A 404 -17.35 -20.24 0.12
C LEU A 404 -18.43 -20.79 1.03
N HIS A 405 -18.10 -20.97 2.30
CA HIS A 405 -19.12 -21.23 3.31
C HIS A 405 -19.84 -19.92 3.70
N GLU A 406 -21.15 -20.00 3.94
CA GLU A 406 -21.96 -18.93 4.52
C GLU A 406 -22.12 -19.18 6.03
N PRO A 407 -21.22 -18.67 6.88
CA PRO A 407 -21.30 -18.83 8.32
C PRO A 407 -22.44 -17.99 8.90
N ASP A 408 -23.05 -18.48 9.98
CA ASP A 408 -24.00 -17.71 10.78
C ASP A 408 -23.25 -16.61 11.56
N ILE A 409 -23.22 -15.41 10.98
CA ILE A 409 -22.56 -14.22 11.51
C ILE A 409 -23.53 -13.05 11.39
N SER A 410 -23.73 -12.35 12.50
CA SER A 410 -24.61 -11.18 12.51
C SER A 410 -23.92 -9.95 11.90
N GLU A 411 -24.69 -9.02 11.35
CA GLU A 411 -24.17 -7.73 10.87
C GLU A 411 -23.39 -6.97 11.96
N SER A 412 -23.83 -7.08 13.23
CA SER A 412 -23.15 -6.46 14.36
C SER A 412 -21.75 -7.01 14.61
N GLU A 413 -21.50 -8.29 14.30
CA GLU A 413 -20.19 -8.94 14.44
C GLU A 413 -19.23 -8.48 13.34
N ILE A 414 -19.71 -8.26 12.11
CA ILE A 414 -18.89 -7.68 11.04
C ILE A 414 -18.55 -6.22 11.36
N GLN A 415 -19.52 -5.45 11.86
CA GLN A 415 -19.32 -4.06 12.28
C GLN A 415 -18.39 -3.93 13.50
N LEU A 416 -18.22 -4.99 14.29
CA LEU A 416 -17.30 -5.02 15.41
C LEU A 416 -15.88 -4.67 14.96
N PHE A 417 -15.45 -5.16 13.79
CA PHE A 417 -14.13 -4.84 13.24
C PHE A 417 -13.94 -3.33 13.12
N SER A 418 -14.89 -2.63 12.50
CA SER A 418 -14.80 -1.19 12.29
C SER A 418 -14.81 -0.41 13.62
N LYS A 419 -15.64 -0.83 14.58
CA LYS A 419 -15.67 -0.25 15.93
C LYS A 419 -14.33 -0.44 16.66
N SER A 420 -13.76 -1.64 16.59
CA SER A 420 -12.47 -1.97 17.20
C SER A 420 -11.33 -1.12 16.62
N MET A 421 -11.27 -0.93 15.29
CA MET A 421 -10.25 -0.08 14.67
C MET A 421 -10.42 1.41 15.03
N GLY A 422 -11.67 1.88 15.17
CA GLY A 422 -11.94 3.23 15.68
C GLY A 422 -11.46 3.42 17.12
N VAL A 423 -11.69 2.44 17.99
CA VAL A 423 -11.16 2.44 19.37
C VAL A 423 -9.63 2.40 19.37
N LEU A 424 -9.02 1.56 18.52
CA LEU A 424 -7.56 1.49 18.39
C LEU A 424 -6.97 2.84 17.99
N THR A 425 -7.61 3.54 17.03
CA THR A 425 -7.20 4.88 16.59
C THR A 425 -7.17 5.86 17.77
N ALA A 426 -8.25 5.90 18.57
CA ALA A 426 -8.34 6.78 19.74
C ALA A 426 -7.27 6.43 20.79
N ILE A 427 -7.04 5.14 21.04
CA ILE A 427 -6.01 4.68 21.97
C ILE A 427 -4.61 5.09 21.47
N ILE A 428 -4.31 4.93 20.18
CA ILE A 428 -3.02 5.36 19.61
C ILE A 428 -2.80 6.85 19.83
N PHE A 429 -3.80 7.69 19.55
CA PHE A 429 -3.69 9.13 19.81
C PHE A 429 -3.40 9.44 21.29
N ILE A 430 -4.15 8.82 22.21
CA ILE A 430 -3.96 9.03 23.65
C ILE A 430 -2.58 8.56 24.08
N LEU A 431 -2.14 7.38 23.65
CA LEU A 431 -0.84 6.82 23.98
C LEU A 431 0.31 7.69 23.45
N CYS A 432 0.26 8.12 22.18
CA CYS A 432 1.29 8.99 21.61
C CYS A 432 1.36 10.34 22.34
N PHE A 433 0.20 10.92 22.67
CA PHE A 433 0.14 12.17 23.42
C PHE A 433 0.74 12.03 24.83
N LEU A 434 0.34 11.00 25.57
CA LEU A 434 0.85 10.73 26.91
C LEU A 434 2.35 10.44 26.89
N TYR A 435 2.80 9.58 25.98
CA TYR A 435 4.21 9.21 25.86
C TYR A 435 5.07 10.42 25.49
N SER A 436 4.63 11.21 24.51
CA SER A 436 5.31 12.44 24.13
C SER A 436 5.43 13.41 25.31
N SER A 437 4.39 13.54 26.14
CA SER A 437 4.39 14.45 27.30
C SER A 437 5.28 13.98 28.46
N ILE A 438 5.62 12.69 28.52
CA ILE A 438 6.48 12.11 29.57
C ILE A 438 7.96 12.17 29.16
N VAL A 439 8.24 11.99 27.86
CA VAL A 439 9.60 11.92 27.31
C VAL A 439 10.13 13.31 26.92
N SER A 440 9.24 14.27 26.62
CA SER A 440 9.58 15.71 26.49
C SER A 440 9.88 16.35 27.84
#